data_AF-A0A3D0STY7-F1
#
_entry.id   AF-A0A3D0STY7-F1
#
_cell.length_a   1.000
_cell.length_b   1.000
_cell.length_c   1.000
_cell.angle_alpha   90.00
_cell.angle_beta   90.00
_cell.angle_gamma   90.00
#
_symmetry.space_group_name_H-M   'P 1'
#
loop_
_entity.id
_entity.type
_entity.pdbx_description
1 polymer ?
#
loop_
_entity_poly.entity_id
_entity_poly.type
_entity_poly.pdbx_seq_one_letter_code
_entity_poly.pdbx_strand_id
1 'polypeptide(L)' 'VHPIHEVVKIDYSLPGCPPSADTIWTFINELLSGQAIVLSYRQIHYD' A
#
# COMPACT_ATOMS: atom_id res chain seq x y z
N VAL A 1 -12.94 1.70 -17.77
CA VAL A 1 -12.50 1.11 -16.49
C VAL A 1 -11.95 2.26 -15.66
N HIS A 2 -12.42 2.40 -14.43
CA HIS A 2 -12.04 3.49 -13.53
C HIS A 2 -11.29 2.93 -12.31
N PRO A 3 -10.28 3.63 -11.78
CA PRO A 3 -9.67 3.26 -10.52
C PRO A 3 -10.68 3.42 -9.37
N ILE A 4 -10.55 2.60 -8.32
CA ILE A 4 -11.51 2.57 -7.22
C ILE A 4 -11.60 3.90 -6.45
N HIS A 5 -10.52 4.68 -6.43
CA HIS A 5 -10.48 5.99 -5.78
C HIS A 5 -11.36 7.06 -6.47
N GLU A 6 -11.82 6.83 -7.70
CA GLU A 6 -12.79 7.72 -8.37
C GLU A 6 -14.23 7.46 -7.89
N VAL A 7 -14.49 6.28 -7.30
CA VAL A 7 -15.84 5.86 -6.88
C VAL A 7 -16.01 5.99 -5.37
N VAL A 8 -14.97 5.71 -4.59
CA VAL A 8 -15.00 5.76 -3.12
C VAL A 8 -13.73 6.40 -2.57
N LYS A 9 -13.84 6.97 -1.36
CA LYS A 9 -12.67 7.45 -0.64
C LYS A 9 -11.78 6.27 -0.26
N ILE A 10 -10.50 6.39 -0.54
CA ILE A 10 -9.46 5.42 -0.17
C ILE A 10 -8.52 6.07 0.84
N ASP A 11 -8.30 5.40 1.96
CA ASP A 11 -7.43 5.91 3.02
C ASP A 11 -5.96 5.62 2.77
N TYR A 12 -5.64 4.49 2.13
CA TYR A 12 -4.28 4.07 1.81
C TYR A 12 -4.19 3.41 0.43
N SER A 13 -3.10 3.69 -0.30
CA SER A 13 -2.81 3.10 -1.60
C SER A 13 -1.46 2.39 -1.56
N LEU A 14 -1.43 1.16 -2.07
CA LEU A 14 -0.28 0.27 -2.08
C LEU A 14 0.24 0.13 -3.51
N PRO A 15 1.41 0.69 -3.86
CA PRO A 15 1.93 0.67 -5.22
C PRO A 15 2.53 -0.70 -5.60
N GLY A 16 2.40 -1.09 -6.87
CA GLY A 16 3.03 -2.28 -7.47
C GLY A 16 2.06 -3.11 -8.33
N CYS A 17 2.58 -3.82 -9.34
CA CYS A 17 1.80 -4.69 -10.22
C CYS A 17 2.41 -6.11 -10.35
N PRO A 18 2.43 -6.94 -9.28
CA PRO A 18 1.80 -6.72 -7.97
C PRO A 18 2.75 -6.07 -6.96
N PRO A 19 2.22 -5.47 -5.87
CA PRO A 19 3.05 -5.12 -4.72
C PRO A 19 3.76 -6.37 -4.18
N SER A 20 4.97 -6.21 -3.65
CA SER A 20 5.75 -7.33 -3.13
C SER A 20 5.17 -7.84 -1.81
N ALA A 21 5.38 -9.12 -1.51
CA ALA A 21 4.87 -9.75 -0.29
C ALA A 21 5.33 -9.01 0.98
N ASP A 22 6.59 -8.56 1.01
CA ASP A 22 7.14 -7.78 2.12
C ASP A 22 6.43 -6.43 2.29
N THR A 23 6.04 -5.78 1.18
CA THR A 23 5.30 -4.50 1.24
C THR A 23 3.92 -4.69 1.84
N ILE A 24 3.20 -5.74 1.43
CA ILE A 24 1.90 -6.09 1.99
C ILE A 24 2.03 -6.42 3.48
N TRP A 25 3.06 -7.19 3.85
CA TRP A 25 3.30 -7.59 5.24
C TRP A 25 3.62 -6.40 6.13
N THR A 26 4.51 -5.49 5.71
CA THR A 26 4.82 -4.25 6.44
C THR A 26 3.58 -3.41 6.62
N PHE A 27 2.82 -3.18 5.54
CA PHE A 27 1.59 -2.38 5.58
C PHE A 27 0.59 -2.88 6.61
N ILE A 28 0.29 -4.18 6.60
CA ILE A 28 -0.69 -4.77 7.53
C ILE A 28 -0.19 -4.67 8.98
N ASN A 29 1.09 -4.94 9.26
CA ASN A 29 1.63 -4.86 10.62
C ASN A 29 1.66 -3.43 11.17
N GLU A 30 2.03 -2.45 10.35
CA GLU A 30 2.01 -1.03 10.75
C GLU A 30 0.58 -0.55 11.01
N LEU A 31 -0.36 -0.94 10.17
CA LEU A 31 -1.77 -0.63 10.36
C LEU A 31 -2.33 -1.25 11.65
N LEU A 32 -2.01 -2.52 11.93
CA LEU A 32 -2.47 -3.22 13.14
C LEU A 32 -1.82 -2.67 14.42
N SER A 33 -0.59 -2.16 14.34
CA SER A 33 0.11 -1.53 15.46
C SER A 33 -0.26 -0.06 15.69
N GLY A 34 -1.14 0.49 14.84
CA GLY A 34 -1.55 1.89 14.90
C GLY A 34 -0.41 2.88 14.62
N GLN A 35 0.64 2.43 13.93
CA GLN A 35 1.80 3.24 13.57
C GLN A 35 1.60 3.93 12.23
N ALA A 36 2.40 4.96 11.98
CA ALA A 36 2.49 5.56 10.64
C ALA A 36 3.03 4.53 9.65
N ILE A 37 2.44 4.51 8.45
CA ILE A 37 2.82 3.54 7.42
C ILE A 37 4.10 4.05 6.72
N VAL A 38 5.20 3.30 6.85
CA VAL A 38 6.52 3.67 6.33
C VAL A 38 7.06 2.55 5.46
N LEU A 39 6.94 2.73 4.14
CA LEU A 39 7.52 1.81 3.16
C LEU A 39 8.94 2.27 2.81
N SER A 40 9.89 1.34 2.79
CA SER A 40 11.26 1.61 2.33
C SER A 40 11.28 1.84 0.81
N TYR A 41 12.34 2.49 0.30
CA TYR A 41 12.49 2.74 -1.14
C TYR A 41 12.37 1.48 -2.00
N ARG A 42 12.86 0.33 -1.51
CA ARG A 42 12.80 -0.95 -2.24
C ARG A 42 11.41 -1.59 -2.26
N GLN A 43 10.49 -1.12 -1.41
CA GLN A 43 9.11 -1.59 -1.31
C GLN A 43 8.15 -0.74 -2.14
N ILE A 44 8.64 0.33 -2.77
CA ILE A 44 7.86 1.22 -3.62
C ILE A 44 8.27 0.96 -5.07
N HIS A 45 7.38 0.35 -5.83
CA HIS A 45 7.54 0.11 -7.25
C HIS A 45 6.19 0.25 -7.97
N TYR A 46 6.20 0.53 -9.27
CA TYR A 46 5.00 0.83 -10.06
C TYR A 46 4.91 0.00 -11.35
N ASP A 47 5.91 -0.84 -11.57
CA ASP A 47 5.99 -1.83 -12.63
C ASP A 47 5.20 -3.11 -12.31
#